data_AF-A0A803R719-F1
#
_entry.id   AF-A0A803R719-F1
#
_cell.length_a   1.000
_cell.length_b   1.000
_cell.length_c   1.000
_cell.angle_alpha   90.00
_cell.angle_beta   90.00
_cell.angle_gamma   90.00
#
_symmetry.space_group_name_H-M   'P 1'
#
loop_
_entity.id
_entity.type
_entity.pdbx_description
1 polymer ?
#
loop_
_entity_poly.entity_id
_entity_poly.type
_entity_poly.pdbx_seq_one_letter_code
_entity_poly.pdbx_strand_id
1 'polypeptide(L)'
;MLLRPSPARPLIKVVEEGSCDENAVVVPRVFIKTMKDKIFKQEDQEEMIRQWPPSKVFAIHESDHSPFFSTPDVLFSLLLEAATSIKIP
;
A
#
# COMPACT_ATOMS: atom_id res chain seq x y z
N MET A 1 12.00 -28.94 1.01
CA MET A 1 11.30 -27.83 0.33
C MET A 1 12.18 -26.59 0.40
N LEU A 2 12.69 -26.10 -0.73
CA LEU A 2 13.51 -24.89 -0.82
C LEU A 2 12.60 -23.66 -0.99
N LEU A 3 11.79 -23.36 0.03
CA LEU A 3 11.10 -22.07 0.07
C LEU A 3 12.10 -21.04 0.58
N ARG A 4 12.40 -20.05 -0.26
CA ARG A 4 13.20 -18.89 0.17
C ARG A 4 12.45 -18.21 1.31
N PRO A 5 13.14 -17.77 2.38
CA PRO A 5 12.50 -17.08 3.48
C PRO A 5 11.72 -15.87 2.97
N SER A 6 10.52 -15.67 3.51
CA SER A 6 9.65 -14.55 3.14
C SER A 6 10.40 -13.23 3.40
N PRO A 7 10.37 -12.25 2.47
CA PRO A 7 11.11 -11.00 2.62
C PRO A 7 10.49 -10.16 3.75
N ALA A 8 10.94 -10.39 4.99
CA ALA A 8 10.45 -9.70 6.18
C ALA A 8 11.16 -8.35 6.43
N ARG A 9 12.28 -8.09 5.76
CA ARG A 9 13.04 -6.83 5.91
C ARG A 9 12.21 -5.55 5.69
N PRO A 10 11.30 -5.47 4.70
CA PRO A 10 10.44 -4.31 4.54
C PRO A 10 9.59 -4.02 5.77
N LEU A 11 9.14 -5.05 6.51
CA LEU A 11 8.31 -4.89 7.71
C LEU A 11 9.08 -4.25 8.89
N ILE A 12 10.41 -4.38 8.89
CA ILE A 12 11.28 -3.90 9.97
C ILE A 12 11.70 -2.43 9.75
N LYS A 13 11.59 -1.92 8.51
CA LYS A 13 12.25 -0.67 8.07
C LYS A 13 11.33 0.33 7.35
N VAL A 14 10.05 0.42 7.73
CA VAL A 14 9.14 1.47 7.20
C VAL A 14 9.34 2.84 7.87
N VAL A 15 10.10 2.91 8.96
CA VAL A 15 10.37 4.19 9.63
C VAL A 15 11.78 4.67 9.29
N GLU A 16 11.93 5.35 8.16
CA GLU A 16 12.88 6.46 8.09
C GLU A 16 12.07 7.75 8.24
N GLU A 17 12.09 8.24 9.48
CA GLU A 17 11.66 9.59 9.82
C GLU A 17 12.35 10.59 8.88
N GLY A 18 11.54 11.43 8.22
CA GLY A 18 11.81 12.86 8.22
C GLY A 18 13.10 13.38 7.59
N SER A 19 13.76 12.67 6.68
CA SER A 19 14.76 13.29 5.80
C SER A 19 14.21 13.46 4.39
N CYS A 20 13.09 14.17 4.27
CA CYS A 20 12.88 14.91 3.05
C CYS A 20 13.95 16.01 3.05
N ASP A 21 15.08 15.72 2.41
CA ASP A 21 15.96 16.76 1.88
C ASP A 21 15.04 17.83 1.26
N GLU A 22 15.33 19.10 1.50
CA GLU A 22 14.58 20.21 0.91
C GLU A 22 14.58 20.16 -0.64
N ASN A 23 15.46 19.34 -1.22
CA ASN A 23 15.52 19.01 -2.64
C ASN A 23 14.90 17.64 -3.01
N ALA A 24 14.32 16.90 -2.07
CA ALA A 24 13.73 15.59 -2.32
C ALA A 24 12.43 15.72 -3.12
N VAL A 25 12.34 14.95 -4.20
CA VAL A 25 11.12 14.87 -5.01
C VAL A 25 10.00 14.23 -4.18
N VAL A 26 8.94 15.00 -3.94
CA VAL A 26 7.73 14.48 -3.29
C VAL A 26 6.94 13.65 -4.29
N VAL A 27 7.02 12.32 -4.15
CA VAL A 27 6.26 11.39 -4.97
C VAL A 27 4.86 11.17 -4.35
N PRO A 28 3.77 11.38 -5.11
CA PRO A 28 2.42 11.10 -4.62
C PRO A 28 2.25 9.59 -4.37
N ARG A 29 1.68 9.25 -3.20
CA ARG A 29 1.48 7.86 -2.78
C ARG A 29 0.01 7.49 -2.79
N VAL A 30 -0.28 6.23 -3.11
CA VAL A 30 -1.61 5.64 -2.99
C VAL A 30 -1.53 4.44 -2.07
N PHE A 31 -2.52 4.30 -1.19
CA PHE A 31 -2.71 3.11 -0.38
C PHE A 31 -3.99 2.38 -0.80
N ILE A 32 -3.91 1.08 -1.07
CA ILE A 32 -5.09 0.24 -1.40
C ILE A 32 -5.28 -0.75 -0.27
N LYS A 33 -6.35 -0.59 0.50
CA LYS A 33 -6.69 -1.48 1.61
C LYS A 33 -7.32 -2.78 1.14
N THR A 34 -7.02 -3.86 1.85
CA THR A 34 -7.58 -5.20 1.65
C THR A 34 -8.42 -5.55 2.88
N MET A 35 -9.75 -5.62 2.74
CA MET A 35 -10.65 -5.62 3.90
C MET A 35 -10.80 -6.99 4.58
N LYS A 36 -10.46 -8.09 3.90
CA LYS A 36 -10.47 -9.47 4.44
C LYS A 36 -9.07 -10.02 4.67
N ASP A 37 -8.10 -9.12 4.81
CA ASP A 37 -6.71 -9.46 5.08
C ASP A 37 -6.56 -10.07 6.49
N LYS A 38 -5.93 -11.24 6.54
CA LYS A 38 -5.66 -12.00 7.77
C LYS A 38 -4.19 -11.92 8.20
N ILE A 39 -3.33 -11.34 7.38
CA ILE A 39 -1.91 -11.12 7.66
C ILE A 39 -1.72 -9.70 8.19
N PHE A 40 -2.27 -8.71 7.48
CA PHE A 40 -2.25 -7.30 7.86
C PHE A 40 -3.64 -6.87 8.33
N LYS A 41 -3.83 -6.74 9.64
CA LYS A 41 -5.15 -6.41 10.19
C LYS A 41 -5.56 -5.00 9.80
N GLN A 42 -6.86 -4.71 9.90
CA GLN A 42 -7.38 -3.38 9.55
C GLN A 42 -6.75 -2.29 10.41
N GLU A 43 -6.55 -2.56 11.70
CA GLU A 43 -5.95 -1.61 12.63
C GLU A 43 -4.51 -1.26 12.24
N ASP A 44 -3.75 -2.26 11.79
CA ASP A 44 -2.37 -2.07 11.33
C ASP A 44 -2.33 -1.25 10.03
N GLN A 45 -3.25 -1.52 9.09
CA GLN A 45 -3.35 -0.75 7.84
C GLN A 45 -3.73 0.72 8.11
N GLU A 46 -4.65 0.97 9.05
CA GLU A 46 -5.03 2.33 9.45
C GLU A 46 -3.87 3.07 10.14
N GLU A 47 -3.12 2.40 11.00
CA GLU A 47 -1.96 3.01 11.65
C GLU A 47 -0.86 3.35 10.63
N MET A 48 -0.64 2.52 9.60
CA MET A 48 0.27 2.87 8.49
C MET A 48 -0.16 4.13 7.74
N ILE A 49 -1.46 4.26 7.44
CA ILE A 49 -2.03 5.44 6.78
C ILE A 49 -1.86 6.67 7.66
N ARG A 50 -2.10 6.54 8.97
CA ARG A 50 -1.96 7.62 9.94
C ARG A 50 -0.52 8.07 10.12
N GLN A 51 0.43 7.13 10.18
CA GLN A 51 1.86 7.42 10.33
C GLN A 51 2.44 8.10 9.09
N TRP A 52 2.01 7.71 7.88
CA TRP A 52 2.51 8.30 6.65
C TRP A 52 1.40 8.58 5.61
N PRO A 53 0.64 9.68 5.80
CA PRO A 53 -0.56 9.97 5.02
C PRO A 53 -0.32 9.97 3.50
N PRO A 54 -0.96 9.07 2.74
CA PRO A 54 -0.87 9.03 1.29
C PRO A 54 -1.78 10.09 0.65
N SER A 55 -1.59 10.34 -0.64
CA SER A 55 -2.41 11.29 -1.41
C SER A 55 -3.82 10.75 -1.70
N LYS A 56 -3.97 9.42 -1.78
CA LYS A 56 -5.27 8.76 -2.01
C LYS A 56 -5.30 7.40 -1.31
N VAL A 57 -6.47 7.03 -0.81
CA VAL A 57 -6.74 5.73 -0.19
C VAL A 57 -7.92 5.07 -0.90
N PHE A 58 -7.78 3.79 -1.21
CA PHE A 58 -8.83 2.93 -1.74
C PHE A 58 -9.06 1.74 -0.81
N ALA A 59 -10.18 1.03 -0.99
CA ALA A 59 -10.46 -0.20 -0.27
C ALA A 59 -11.11 -1.25 -1.18
N ILE A 60 -10.64 -2.49 -1.09
CA ILE A 60 -11.25 -3.64 -1.76
C ILE A 60 -11.92 -4.50 -0.69
N HIS A 61 -13.26 -4.43 -0.64
CA HIS A 61 -14.07 -5.08 0.40
C HIS A 61 -13.96 -6.61 0.42
N GLU A 62 -13.80 -7.23 -0.74
CA GLU A 62 -13.80 -8.69 -0.89
C GLU A 62 -12.38 -9.29 -0.96
N SER A 63 -11.33 -8.46 -0.89
CA SER A 63 -9.95 -8.93 -1.02
C SER A 63 -9.37 -9.47 0.28
N ASP A 64 -8.66 -10.59 0.16
CA ASP A 64 -7.68 -11.04 1.15
C ASP A 64 -6.35 -10.28 1.01
N HIS A 65 -5.26 -10.79 1.61
CA HIS A 65 -3.91 -10.19 1.53
C HIS A 65 -3.33 -10.16 0.11
N SER A 66 -3.90 -10.95 -0.81
CA SER A 66 -3.41 -11.14 -2.18
C SER A 66 -4.47 -10.69 -3.19
N PRO A 67 -4.73 -9.37 -3.31
CA PRO A 67 -5.74 -8.83 -4.22
C PRO A 67 -5.50 -9.23 -5.68
N PHE A 68 -4.24 -9.47 -6.05
CA PHE A 68 -3.83 -10.00 -7.36
C PHE A 68 -4.31 -11.43 -7.65
N PHE A 69 -4.73 -12.19 -6.62
CA PHE A 69 -5.38 -13.49 -6.78
C PHE A 69 -6.87 -13.45 -6.42
N SER A 70 -7.24 -12.79 -5.33
CA SER A 70 -8.62 -12.82 -4.82
C SER A 70 -9.57 -11.86 -5.57
N THR A 71 -9.09 -10.71 -6.00
CA THR A 71 -9.90 -9.64 -6.63
C THR A 71 -9.16 -8.91 -7.76
N PRO A 72 -8.59 -9.62 -8.75
CA PRO A 72 -7.69 -9.04 -9.75
C PRO A 72 -8.35 -7.94 -10.60
N ASP A 73 -9.63 -8.10 -10.97
CA ASP A 73 -10.34 -7.13 -11.82
C ASP A 73 -10.61 -5.80 -11.08
N VAL A 74 -10.93 -5.89 -9.79
CA VAL A 74 -11.15 -4.72 -8.94
C VAL A 74 -9.82 -4.01 -8.71
N LEU A 75 -8.76 -4.77 -8.40
CA LEU A 75 -7.42 -4.21 -8.26
C LEU A 75 -6.99 -3.48 -9.54
N PHE A 76 -7.18 -4.09 -10.71
CA PHE A 76 -6.85 -3.46 -12.00
C PHE A 76 -7.61 -2.14 -12.19
N SER A 77 -8.91 -2.11 -11.92
CA SER A 77 -9.73 -0.90 -12.05
C SER A 77 -9.23 0.24 -11.15
N LEU A 78 -8.87 -0.08 -9.91
CA LEU A 78 -8.32 0.90 -8.96
C LEU A 78 -6.93 1.40 -9.38
N LEU A 79 -6.09 0.54 -9.95
CA LEU A 79 -4.78 0.94 -10.48
C LEU A 79 -4.93 1.89 -11.66
N LEU A 80 -5.90 1.64 -12.56
CA LEU A 80 -6.20 2.55 -13.67
C LEU A 80 -6.74 3.89 -13.18
N GLU A 81 -7.60 3.88 -12.17
CA GLU A 81 -8.09 5.11 -11.53
C GLU A 81 -6.93 5.88 -10.86
N ALA A 82 -6.03 5.19 -10.16
CA ALA A 82 -4.87 5.82 -9.54
C ALA A 82 -3.94 6.46 -10.58
N ALA A 83 -3.66 5.74 -11.68
CA ALA A 83 -2.79 6.23 -12.75
C ALA A 83 -3.35 7.46 -13.47
N THR A 84 -4.68 7.61 -13.52
CA THR A 84 -5.34 8.74 -14.19
C THR A 84 -5.65 9.91 -13.26
N SER A 85 -5.83 9.64 -11.95
CA SER A 85 -6.21 10.65 -10.96
C SER A 85 -5.03 11.45 -10.41
N ILE A 86 -3.82 10.91 -10.46
CA ILE A 86 -2.65 11.53 -9.84
C ILE A 86 -1.91 12.37 -10.87
N LYS A 87 -1.81 13.67 -10.60
CA LYS A 87 -0.93 14.56 -11.37
C LYS A 87 0.50 14.32 -10.90
N ILE A 88 1.35 13.87 -11.82
CA ILE A 88 2.79 13.79 -11.60
C ILE A 88 3.32 15.24 -11.70
N PRO A 89 4.07 15.74 -10.71
CA PRO A 89 4.71 17.06 -10.78
C PRO A 89 5.77 17.13 -11.87
#